data_AF-X1NYN8-F1
#
_entry.id   AF-X1NYN8-F1
#
_cell.length_a   1.000
_cell.length_b   1.000
_cell.length_c   1.000
_cell.angle_alpha   90.00
_cell.angle_beta   90.00
_cell.angle_gamma   90.00
#
_symmetry.space_group_name_H-M   'P 1'
#
loop_
_entity.id
_entity.type
_entity.pdbx_description
1 polymer ?
#
loop_
_entity_poly.entity_id
_entity_poly.type
_entity_poly.pdbx_seq_one_letter_code
_entity_poly.pdbx_strand_id
1 'polypeptide(L)'
;MIKLLILGPTGSMGKLISNLALKDNEIDVVAACDVTHIGDDLGFISGVNDPNKIKISDVNYLQKVIDETKPDVVVDFTVAKATEKNCKICVENGIKCVIGTTAMTQDFLDEFEKLVKTKKAPAVISPNMAT
;
A
#
# COMPACT_ATOMS: atom_id res chain seq x y z
N MET A 1 9.01 -11.17 -10.04
CA MET A 1 7.87 -10.28 -9.83
C MET A 1 7.78 -9.94 -8.35
N ILE A 2 7.60 -8.67 -8.02
CA ILE A 2 7.40 -8.17 -6.66
C ILE A 2 5.90 -8.13 -6.39
N LYS A 3 5.44 -8.79 -5.32
CA LYS A 3 4.04 -8.75 -4.93
C LYS A 3 3.71 -7.44 -4.22
N LEU A 4 2.84 -6.64 -4.83
CA LEU A 4 2.49 -5.31 -4.37
C LEU A 4 1.09 -5.28 -3.75
N LEU A 5 1.01 -4.73 -2.54
CA LEU A 5 -0.21 -4.24 -1.92
C LEU A 5 -0.29 -2.71 -2.09
N ILE A 6 -1.44 -2.20 -2.54
CA ILE A 6 -1.68 -0.76 -2.68
C ILE A 6 -2.69 -0.30 -1.61
N LEU A 7 -2.32 0.72 -0.82
CA LEU A 7 -3.21 1.38 0.13
C LEU A 7 -3.63 2.76 -0.39
N GLY A 8 -4.93 3.02 -0.38
CA GLY A 8 -5.52 4.23 -0.96
C GLY A 8 -5.58 4.24 -2.50
N PRO A 9 -5.91 3.11 -3.18
CA PRO A 9 -5.94 3.04 -4.65
C PRO A 9 -6.97 3.97 -5.31
N THR A 10 -7.97 4.45 -4.57
CA THR A 10 -9.06 5.29 -5.12
C THR A 10 -8.69 6.77 -5.24
N GLY A 11 -7.66 7.23 -4.50
CA GLY A 11 -7.17 8.59 -4.57
C GLY A 11 -6.42 8.88 -5.86
N SER A 12 -6.17 10.17 -6.18
CA SER A 12 -5.52 10.57 -7.43
C SER A 12 -4.16 9.89 -7.64
N MET A 13 -3.31 9.87 -6.59
CA MET A 13 -2.01 9.19 -6.65
C MET A 13 -2.16 7.66 -6.66
N GLY A 14 -3.06 7.11 -5.85
CA GLY A 14 -3.32 5.67 -5.81
C GLY A 14 -3.79 5.11 -7.16
N LYS A 15 -4.62 5.85 -7.90
CA LYS A 15 -5.05 5.49 -9.26
C LYS A 15 -3.87 5.47 -10.23
N LEU A 16 -3.01 6.49 -10.19
CA LEU A 16 -1.80 6.54 -11.02
C LEU A 16 -0.87 5.36 -10.73
N ILE A 17 -0.63 5.06 -9.45
CA ILE A 17 0.22 3.95 -9.03
C ILE A 17 -0.37 2.62 -9.47
N SER A 18 -1.68 2.43 -9.28
CA SER A 18 -2.38 1.22 -9.72
C SER A 18 -2.26 1.05 -11.24
N ASN A 19 -2.42 2.13 -12.01
CA ASN A 19 -2.28 2.14 -13.46
C ASN A 19 -0.87 1.73 -13.92
N LEU A 20 0.17 2.28 -13.27
CA LEU A 20 1.57 1.97 -13.58
C LEU A 20 1.92 0.54 -13.18
N ALA A 21 1.56 0.14 -11.96
CA ALA A 21 1.85 -1.19 -11.42
C ALA A 21 1.18 -2.31 -12.22
N LEU A 22 -0.07 -2.13 -12.66
CA LEU A 22 -0.79 -3.12 -13.49
C LEU A 22 -0.21 -3.27 -14.91
N LYS A 23 0.65 -2.35 -15.35
CA LYS A 23 1.32 -2.39 -16.67
C LYS A 23 2.78 -2.84 -16.58
N ASP A 24 3.31 -3.00 -15.37
CA ASP A 24 4.71 -3.34 -15.15
C ASP A 24 4.87 -4.86 -15.02
N ASN A 25 5.70 -5.46 -15.87
CA ASN A 25 5.91 -6.91 -15.88
C ASN A 25 6.73 -7.42 -14.69
N GLU A 26 7.38 -6.53 -13.93
CA GLU A 26 8.13 -6.87 -12.73
C GLU A 26 7.29 -6.75 -11.46
N ILE A 27 6.08 -6.18 -11.54
CA ILE A 27 5.17 -5.99 -10.41
C ILE A 27 3.94 -6.87 -10.57
N ASP A 28 3.57 -7.57 -9.50
CA ASP A 28 2.31 -8.32 -9.41
C ASP A 28 1.44 -7.66 -8.35
N VAL A 29 0.36 -6.98 -8.76
CA VAL A 29 -0.58 -6.37 -7.82
C VAL A 29 -1.45 -7.47 -7.23
N VAL A 30 -1.16 -7.85 -5.98
CA VAL A 30 -1.85 -8.96 -5.30
C VAL A 30 -3.02 -8.50 -4.45
N ALA A 31 -3.05 -7.22 -4.07
CA ALA A 31 -4.10 -6.66 -3.22
C ALA A 31 -4.19 -5.14 -3.33
N ALA A 32 -5.39 -4.62 -3.06
CA ALA A 32 -5.64 -3.20 -2.95
C ALA A 32 -6.64 -2.97 -1.80
N CYS A 33 -6.33 -2.04 -0.88
CA CYS A 33 -7.20 -1.73 0.25
C CYS A 33 -7.51 -0.24 0.34
N ASP A 34 -8.77 0.07 0.63
CA ASP A 34 -9.25 1.44 0.82
C ASP A 34 -10.38 1.45 1.87
N VAL A 35 -10.92 2.64 2.17
CA VAL A 35 -12.15 2.84 2.96
C VAL A 35 -13.36 3.11 2.08
N THR A 36 -13.17 3.26 0.76
CA THR A 36 -14.21 3.49 -0.24
C THR A 36 -14.10 2.50 -1.40
N HIS A 37 -15.14 2.39 -2.24
CA HIS A 37 -15.15 1.52 -3.42
C HIS A 37 -14.89 0.02 -3.11
N ILE A 38 -15.29 -0.44 -1.93
CA ILE A 38 -15.09 -1.84 -1.51
C ILE A 38 -15.86 -2.78 -2.43
N GLY A 39 -15.18 -3.79 -2.97
CA GLY A 39 -15.72 -4.74 -3.95
C GLY A 39 -15.67 -4.28 -5.41
N ASP A 40 -15.34 -3.01 -5.66
CA ASP A 40 -15.08 -2.53 -7.01
C ASP A 40 -13.79 -3.15 -7.56
N ASP A 41 -13.72 -3.25 -8.88
CA ASP A 41 -12.54 -3.71 -9.60
C ASP A 41 -11.48 -2.62 -9.66
N LEU A 42 -10.23 -2.95 -9.29
CA LEU A 42 -9.12 -1.99 -9.27
C LEU A 42 -8.82 -1.43 -10.66
N GLY A 43 -8.87 -2.27 -11.69
CA GLY A 43 -8.68 -1.86 -13.09
C GLY A 43 -9.72 -0.83 -13.51
N PHE A 44 -10.99 -1.05 -13.17
CA PHE A 44 -12.06 -0.08 -13.40
C PHE A 44 -11.79 1.27 -12.72
N ILE A 45 -11.38 1.26 -11.45
CA ILE A 45 -11.09 2.48 -10.68
C ILE A 45 -9.87 3.24 -11.24
N SER A 46 -8.85 2.52 -11.70
CA SER A 46 -7.60 3.09 -12.23
C SER A 46 -7.60 3.33 -13.75
N GLY A 47 -8.70 2.98 -14.43
CA GLY A 47 -8.88 3.18 -15.87
C GLY A 47 -7.97 2.30 -16.73
N VAL A 48 -7.62 1.10 -16.25
CA VAL A 48 -6.81 0.12 -16.99
C VAL A 48 -7.46 -1.26 -16.99
N ASN A 49 -7.07 -2.10 -17.93
CA ASN A 49 -7.44 -3.50 -17.89
C ASN A 49 -6.63 -4.22 -16.80
N ASP A 50 -7.31 -4.71 -15.77
CA ASP A 50 -6.73 -5.59 -14.75
C ASP A 50 -7.05 -7.06 -15.11
N PRO A 51 -6.06 -7.85 -15.55
CA PRO A 51 -6.28 -9.26 -15.90
C PRO A 51 -6.66 -10.12 -14.68
N ASN A 52 -6.22 -9.72 -13.48
CA ASN A 52 -6.45 -10.46 -12.23
C ASN A 52 -7.75 -10.05 -11.54
N LYS A 53 -8.40 -8.98 -12.00
CA LYS A 53 -9.65 -8.44 -11.45
C LYS A 53 -9.60 -8.24 -9.94
N ILE A 54 -8.51 -7.65 -9.47
CA ILE A 54 -8.27 -7.39 -8.05
C ILE A 54 -9.41 -6.53 -7.53
N LYS A 55 -10.05 -7.01 -6.45
CA LYS A 55 -11.11 -6.29 -5.77
C LYS A 55 -10.54 -5.43 -4.66
N ILE A 56 -11.04 -4.20 -4.57
CA ILE A 56 -10.70 -3.32 -3.45
C ILE A 56 -11.29 -3.92 -2.17
N SER A 57 -10.41 -4.22 -1.22
CA SER A 57 -10.76 -4.76 0.09
C SER A 57 -10.89 -3.65 1.11
N ASP A 58 -11.72 -3.86 2.13
CA ASP A 58 -11.82 -2.92 3.24
C ASP A 58 -10.56 -3.00 4.11
N VAL A 59 -9.89 -1.85 4.29
CA VAL A 59 -8.67 -1.72 5.09
C VAL A 59 -8.82 -2.19 6.54
N ASN A 60 -10.04 -2.27 7.08
CA ASN A 60 -10.29 -2.86 8.40
C ASN A 60 -9.90 -4.34 8.47
N TYR A 61 -9.84 -5.03 7.32
CA TYR A 61 -9.40 -6.42 7.21
C TYR A 61 -7.96 -6.54 6.66
N LEU A 62 -7.16 -5.48 6.75
CA LEU A 62 -5.79 -5.45 6.21
C LEU A 62 -4.93 -6.65 6.65
N GLN A 63 -4.98 -7.05 7.91
CA GLN A 63 -4.23 -8.22 8.40
C GLN A 63 -4.63 -9.50 7.64
N LYS A 64 -5.94 -9.73 7.48
CA LYS A 64 -6.46 -10.89 6.74
C LYS A 64 -5.99 -10.86 5.28
N VAL A 65 -6.06 -9.68 4.64
CA VAL A 65 -5.57 -9.48 3.26
C VAL A 65 -4.09 -9.82 3.16
N ILE A 66 -3.27 -9.37 4.12
CA ILE A 66 -1.84 -9.68 4.19
C ILE A 66 -1.61 -11.19 4.31
N ASP A 67 -2.33 -11.87 5.21
CA ASP A 67 -2.17 -13.31 5.45
C ASP A 67 -2.51 -14.16 4.21
N GLU A 68 -3.55 -13.75 3.48
CA GLU A 68 -4.03 -14.42 2.27
C GLU A 68 -3.16 -14.16 1.05
N THR A 69 -2.72 -12.91 0.85
CA THR A 69 -2.05 -12.48 -0.39
C THR A 69 -0.51 -12.46 -0.29
N LYS A 70 0.02 -12.34 0.93
CA LYS A 70 1.45 -12.35 1.26
C LYS A 70 2.27 -11.38 0.38
N PRO A 71 1.98 -10.06 0.44
CA PRO A 71 2.69 -9.07 -0.35
C PRO A 71 4.16 -8.93 0.11
N ASP A 72 5.05 -8.60 -0.81
CA ASP A 72 6.46 -8.29 -0.52
C ASP A 72 6.64 -6.83 -0.11
N VAL A 73 5.86 -5.95 -0.74
CA VAL A 73 5.93 -4.49 -0.61
C VAL A 73 4.52 -3.92 -0.49
N VAL A 74 4.37 -2.88 0.32
CA VAL A 74 3.19 -2.01 0.34
C VAL A 74 3.55 -0.62 -0.15
N VAL A 75 2.69 -0.03 -0.98
CA VAL A 75 2.73 1.39 -1.34
C VAL A 75 1.54 2.09 -0.69
N ASP A 76 1.81 3.10 0.15
CA ASP A 76 0.81 3.84 0.91
C ASP A 76 0.70 5.30 0.44
N PHE A 77 -0.47 5.62 -0.11
CA PHE A 77 -0.91 6.98 -0.44
C PHE A 77 -2.27 7.29 0.20
N THR A 78 -2.40 6.92 1.47
CA THR A 78 -3.57 7.26 2.31
C THR A 78 -3.35 8.60 3.04
N VAL A 79 -4.24 8.93 3.98
CA VAL A 79 -4.07 10.10 4.85
C VAL A 79 -3.17 9.77 6.03
N ALA A 80 -2.49 10.77 6.60
CA ALA A 80 -1.47 10.58 7.66
C ALA A 80 -1.90 9.59 8.76
N LYS A 81 -3.07 9.81 9.37
CA LYS A 81 -3.61 8.94 10.44
C LYS A 81 -3.82 7.49 9.98
N ALA A 82 -4.18 7.28 8.72
CA ALA A 82 -4.34 5.94 8.15
C ALA A 82 -2.96 5.29 7.90
N THR A 83 -2.01 6.03 7.32
CA THR A 83 -0.64 5.58 7.12
C THR A 83 0.00 5.12 8.43
N GLU A 84 -0.14 5.90 9.51
CA GLU A 84 0.43 5.55 10.81
C GLU A 84 -0.07 4.19 11.33
N LYS A 85 -1.36 3.90 11.13
CA LYS A 85 -1.97 2.62 11.50
C LYS A 85 -1.55 1.49 10.55
N ASN A 86 -1.72 1.71 9.25
CA ASN A 86 -1.60 0.66 8.24
C ASN A 86 -0.15 0.21 8.06
N CYS A 87 0.79 1.15 8.04
CA CYS A 87 2.21 0.84 7.88
C CYS A 87 2.76 0.09 9.09
N LYS A 88 2.29 0.37 10.32
CA LYS A 88 2.61 -0.44 11.51
C LYS A 88 2.24 -1.91 11.30
N ILE A 89 1.00 -2.18 10.87
CA ILE A 89 0.54 -3.54 10.56
C ILE A 89 1.42 -4.20 9.49
N CYS A 90 1.75 -3.49 8.41
CA CYS A 90 2.57 -4.02 7.33
C CYS A 90 3.98 -4.41 7.83
N VAL A 91 4.65 -3.52 8.55
CA VAL A 91 6.00 -3.77 9.09
C VAL A 91 5.99 -4.87 10.15
N GLU A 92 4.95 -4.95 10.99
CA GLU A 92 4.81 -6.04 11.97
C GLU A 92 4.81 -7.43 11.33
N ASN A 93 4.31 -7.52 10.10
CA ASN A 93 4.27 -8.70 9.25
C ASN A 93 5.49 -8.85 8.33
N GLY A 94 6.51 -7.98 8.45
CA GLY A 94 7.74 -8.06 7.67
C GLY A 94 7.63 -7.45 6.26
N ILE A 95 6.54 -6.75 5.94
CA ILE A 95 6.31 -6.16 4.63
C ILE A 95 7.06 -4.83 4.52
N LYS A 96 7.75 -4.64 3.39
CA LYS A 96 8.51 -3.42 3.10
C LYS A 96 7.55 -2.29 2.74
N CYS A 97 7.83 -1.06 3.18
CA CYS A 97 6.91 0.06 2.94
C CYS A 97 7.50 1.11 2.00
N VAL A 98 6.68 1.60 1.08
CA VAL A 98 6.93 2.83 0.31
C VAL A 98 5.81 3.80 0.63
N ILE A 99 6.15 4.87 1.34
CA ILE A 99 5.18 5.82 1.91
C ILE A 99 5.31 7.15 1.17
N GLY A 100 4.27 7.52 0.42
CA GLY A 100 4.15 8.82 -0.23
C GLY A 100 3.37 9.85 0.60
N THR A 101 2.71 9.40 1.66
CA THR A 101 1.93 10.25 2.56
C THR A 101 2.83 11.16 3.40
N THR A 102 2.40 12.41 3.59
CA THR A 102 3.08 13.42 4.40
C THR A 102 2.33 13.68 5.71
N ALA A 103 2.86 14.58 6.56
CA ALA A 103 2.23 15.04 7.81
C ALA A 103 1.96 13.94 8.86
N MET A 104 2.76 12.88 8.86
CA MET A 104 2.84 11.93 9.98
C MET A 104 3.48 12.60 11.21
N THR A 105 3.11 12.14 12.40
CA THR A 105 3.62 12.66 13.67
C THR A 105 5.07 12.23 13.90
N GLN A 106 5.84 13.04 14.64
CA GLN A 106 7.22 12.70 14.99
C GLN A 106 7.27 11.43 15.86
N ASP A 107 6.34 11.30 16.82
CA ASP A 107 6.23 10.12 17.68
C ASP A 107 6.04 8.84 16.85
N PHE A 108 5.18 8.89 15.83
CA PHE A 108 5.04 7.78 14.89
C PHE A 108 6.34 7.47 14.18
N LEU A 109 7.03 8.46 13.61
CA LEU A 109 8.26 8.25 12.85
C LEU A 109 9.34 7.58 13.72
N ASP A 110 9.50 8.03 14.95
CA ASP A 110 10.48 7.50 15.90
C ASP A 110 10.17 6.05 16.31
N GLU A 111 8.90 5.73 16.55
CA GLU A 111 8.44 4.36 16.82
C GLU A 111 8.59 3.46 15.59
N PHE A 112 8.22 3.99 14.43
CA PHE A 112 8.22 3.27 13.17
C PHE A 112 9.64 2.90 12.73
N GLU A 113 10.62 3.79 12.92
CA GLU A 113 12.03 3.49 12.64
C GLU A 113 12.54 2.31 13.49
N LYS A 114 12.20 2.27 14.79
CA LYS A 114 12.56 1.15 15.67
C LYS A 114 11.91 -0.14 15.23
N LEU A 115 10.64 -0.08 14.84
CA LEU A 115 9.87 -1.22 14.37
C LEU A 115 10.45 -1.79 13.07
N VAL A 116 10.75 -0.94 12.08
CA VAL A 116 11.39 -1.29 10.81
C VAL A 116 12.71 -2.05 11.03
N LYS A 117 13.56 -1.56 11.94
CA LYS A 117 14.84 -2.22 12.29
C LYS A 117 14.62 -3.58 12.96
N THR A 118 13.69 -3.64 13.91
CA THR A 118 13.39 -4.87 14.67
C THR A 118 12.80 -5.96 13.78
N LYS A 119 11.88 -5.59 12.89
CA LYS A 119 11.19 -6.50 11.98
C LYS A 119 11.96 -6.78 10.69
N LYS A 120 13.07 -6.08 10.45
CA LYS A 120 13.90 -6.18 9.23
C LYS A 120 13.09 -5.91 7.95
N ALA A 121 12.15 -4.98 8.03
CA ALA A 121 11.24 -4.63 6.95
C ALA A 121 11.49 -3.17 6.54
N PRO A 122 12.41 -2.91 5.59
CA PRO A 122 12.82 -1.56 5.22
C PRO A 122 11.64 -0.70 4.74
N ALA A 123 11.72 0.60 5.02
CA ALA A 123 10.74 1.58 4.59
C ALA A 123 11.42 2.77 3.90
N VAL A 124 10.79 3.26 2.83
CA VAL A 124 11.12 4.53 2.18
C VAL A 124 9.97 5.49 2.43
N ILE A 125 10.27 6.66 2.99
CA ILE A 125 9.30 7.75 3.17
C ILE A 125 9.75 8.89 2.28
N SER A 126 8.96 9.24 1.27
CA SER A 126 9.29 10.35 0.38
C SER A 126 8.11 11.31 0.22
N PRO A 127 8.26 12.59 0.60
CA PRO A 127 7.21 13.60 0.42
C PRO A 127 7.07 14.05 -1.04
N ASN A 128 8.02 13.67 -1.91
CA ASN A 128 7.99 13.95 -3.33
C ASN A 128 8.44 12.70 -4.10
N MET A 129 7.65 12.30 -5.08
CA MET A 129 7.88 11.10 -5.90
C MET A 129 8.14 11.44 -7.37
N ALA A 130 8.39 12.71 -7.68
CA ALA A 130 8.86 13.13 -8.99
C ALA A 130 10.34 12.75 -9.17
N THR A 131 10.65 12.15 -10.30
CA THR A 131 12.00 11.82 -10.77
C THR A 131 12.29 12.57 -12.05
#